data_AF-A0A354GNK8-F1
#
_entry.id   AF-A0A354GNK8-F1
#
_cell.length_a   1.000
_cell.length_b   1.000
_cell.length_c   1.000
_cell.angle_alpha   90.00
_cell.angle_beta   90.00
_cell.angle_gamma   90.00
#
_symmetry.space_group_name_H-M   'P 1'
#
loop_
_entity.id
_entity.type
_entity.pdbx_description
1 polymer ?
#
loop_
_entity_poly.entity_id
_entity_poly.type
_entity_poly.pdbx_seq_one_letter_code
_entity_poly.pdbx_strand_id
1 'polypeptide(L)'
;DRFLDALSEDFAGLEVGSRPKGWEGEAFGVQTEKDRRCLEVTKESNELFYVQLPALAIKGDFAMDCEFRLGGQNANRSPFLGGPNSFGGTNTGDHEFHLELASRSSTPLRVAVDHMATVKIDAGQAKGTEGFKAFAPIRFRLTRKGDVYNVSINDHITVGRTISGKGVFQTVRIGLTGGKSQYGGFGGGGVGAFLACLYSVKITSLEPGGAKPDDAVTTPAPLSVQEDFSKAAAGTLPDGWKGGKTANLAVQKKGDLADLELVNPALGGDVTLPKVELKGDFYADVSAVLTEQNTALKVLFKGGAKTKTLAVELDYGGGVTAGGRPKADGSKSWIQGKPNVLRIERSGKDNGYVIKLNDTEVGAVPLSAAPGPFTQVELVIVIKERSRGDVQLFGGPGSSLAKKKSPQITSVQVVPLEEAP
;
A
#
# COMPACT_ATOMS: atom_id res chain seq x y z
N ASP A 1 10.40 4.82 -22.70
CA ASP A 1 10.15 6.11 -22.01
C ASP A 1 11.22 6.36 -20.97
N ARG A 2 11.85 7.54 -20.99
CA ARG A 2 12.79 7.95 -19.94
C ARG A 2 11.98 8.61 -18.82
N PHE A 3 12.07 8.07 -17.61
CA PHE A 3 11.51 8.71 -16.42
C PHE A 3 12.42 9.86 -15.98
N LEU A 4 11.82 10.93 -15.45
CA LEU A 4 12.57 11.98 -14.79
C LEU A 4 12.73 11.66 -13.30
N ASP A 5 13.92 11.90 -12.76
CA ASP A 5 14.23 11.73 -11.33
C ASP A 5 13.87 12.98 -10.50
N ALA A 6 13.69 14.12 -11.17
CA ALA A 6 13.30 15.39 -10.57
C ALA A 6 12.46 16.21 -11.55
N LEU A 7 11.69 17.16 -11.02
CA LEU A 7 10.91 18.13 -11.79
C LEU A 7 11.03 19.50 -11.14
N SER A 8 11.13 20.56 -11.93
CA SER A 8 11.02 21.94 -11.47
C SER A 8 10.34 22.76 -12.54
N GLU A 9 9.21 23.36 -12.22
CA GLU A 9 8.40 24.19 -13.12
C GLU A 9 7.86 25.40 -12.35
N ASP A 10 8.01 26.59 -12.90
CA ASP A 10 7.57 27.88 -12.34
C ASP A 10 6.67 28.69 -13.29
N PHE A 11 6.38 28.14 -14.47
CA PHE A 11 5.54 28.67 -15.53
C PHE A 11 5.99 30.02 -16.12
N ALA A 12 7.09 30.62 -15.66
CA ALA A 12 7.46 32.00 -15.98
C ALA A 12 7.74 32.21 -17.48
N GLY A 13 8.30 31.18 -18.14
CA GLY A 13 8.64 31.20 -19.56
C GLY A 13 7.55 30.71 -20.51
N LEU A 14 6.35 30.40 -20.01
CA LEU A 14 5.27 29.82 -20.82
C LEU A 14 4.28 30.88 -21.34
N GLU A 15 3.73 30.62 -22.52
CA GLU A 15 2.73 31.50 -23.15
C GLU A 15 1.35 31.38 -22.46
N VAL A 16 0.56 32.46 -22.44
CA VAL A 16 -0.83 32.42 -21.94
C VAL A 16 -1.63 31.37 -22.72
N GLY A 17 -2.44 30.58 -22.02
CA GLY A 17 -3.29 29.54 -22.59
C GLY A 17 -2.54 28.26 -22.96
N SER A 18 -1.20 28.28 -22.95
CA SER A 18 -0.39 27.07 -23.16
C SER A 18 -0.38 26.17 -21.93
N ARG A 19 0.28 25.01 -22.06
CA ARG A 19 0.53 24.07 -20.97
C ARG A 19 2.00 23.67 -20.98
N PRO A 20 2.60 23.40 -19.80
CA PRO A 20 3.94 22.82 -19.75
C PRO A 20 4.07 21.56 -20.61
N LYS A 21 5.23 21.40 -21.24
CA LYS A 21 5.50 20.29 -22.14
C LYS A 21 5.44 18.95 -21.38
N GLY A 22 4.72 17.98 -21.94
CA GLY A 22 4.59 16.62 -21.39
C GLY A 22 3.60 16.49 -20.25
N TRP A 23 2.83 17.54 -19.93
CA TRP A 23 1.75 17.47 -18.96
C TRP A 23 0.43 17.11 -19.66
N GLU A 24 -0.26 16.10 -19.15
CA GLU A 24 -1.50 15.55 -19.74
C GLU A 24 -2.71 15.91 -18.89
N GLY A 25 -3.89 16.09 -19.49
CA GLY A 25 -5.11 16.47 -18.77
C GLY A 25 -5.98 17.43 -19.57
N GLU A 26 -7.14 17.77 -19.03
CA GLU A 26 -8.08 18.69 -19.68
C GLU A 26 -8.29 19.92 -18.82
N ALA A 27 -8.72 21.02 -19.45
CA ALA A 27 -9.09 22.27 -18.78
C ALA A 27 -7.97 23.06 -18.08
N PHE A 28 -6.68 22.71 -18.20
CA PHE A 28 -5.60 23.54 -17.67
C PHE A 28 -4.93 24.42 -18.73
N GLY A 29 -4.64 25.67 -18.37
CA GLY A 29 -3.86 26.62 -19.17
C GLY A 29 -3.12 27.64 -18.31
N VAL A 30 -1.98 28.12 -18.80
CA VAL A 30 -1.17 29.15 -18.13
C VAL A 30 -1.87 30.51 -18.21
N GLN A 31 -1.96 31.23 -17.09
CA GLN A 31 -2.55 32.56 -16.99
C GLN A 31 -1.54 33.57 -16.43
N THR A 32 -1.87 34.87 -16.53
CA THR A 32 -1.17 35.93 -15.80
C THR A 32 -2.01 36.38 -14.63
N GLU A 33 -1.42 36.36 -13.45
CA GLU A 33 -2.08 36.79 -12.23
C GLU A 33 -1.15 37.68 -11.40
N LYS A 34 -1.48 38.98 -11.29
CA LYS A 34 -0.63 39.99 -10.62
C LYS A 34 0.84 39.90 -11.07
N ASP A 35 1.05 39.92 -12.39
CA ASP A 35 2.36 39.83 -13.05
C ASP A 35 3.11 38.50 -12.86
N ARG A 36 2.50 37.49 -12.25
CA ARG A 36 3.07 36.14 -12.13
C ARG A 36 2.35 35.16 -13.05
N ARG A 37 3.11 34.23 -13.63
CA ARG A 37 2.54 33.11 -14.36
C ARG A 37 2.04 32.06 -13.38
N CYS A 38 0.88 31.49 -13.67
CA CYS A 38 0.32 30.37 -12.92
C CYS A 38 -0.40 29.42 -13.87
N LEU A 39 -0.52 28.17 -13.46
CA LEU A 39 -1.40 27.20 -14.09
C LEU A 39 -2.77 27.25 -13.40
N GLU A 40 -3.83 27.38 -14.20
CA GLU A 40 -5.21 27.51 -13.73
C GLU A 40 -6.12 26.57 -14.54
N VAL A 41 -7.26 26.19 -13.94
CA VAL A 41 -8.35 25.52 -14.66
C VAL A 41 -9.18 26.54 -15.43
N THR A 42 -9.11 26.51 -16.76
CA THR A 42 -9.81 27.41 -17.69
C THR A 42 -11.28 27.08 -17.88
N LYS A 43 -11.75 25.91 -17.42
CA LYS A 43 -13.17 25.51 -17.51
C LYS A 43 -13.96 26.07 -16.32
N GLU A 44 -15.04 26.76 -16.64
CA GLU A 44 -15.96 27.30 -15.63
C GLU A 44 -16.85 26.18 -15.07
N SER A 45 -16.43 25.56 -13.97
CA SER A 45 -17.13 24.44 -13.33
C SER A 45 -16.67 24.32 -11.87
N ASN A 46 -17.54 23.90 -10.95
CA ASN A 46 -17.15 23.57 -9.56
C ASN A 46 -16.52 22.18 -9.43
N GLU A 47 -16.23 21.51 -10.55
CA GLU A 47 -15.60 20.20 -10.59
C GLU A 47 -14.09 20.30 -10.29
N LEU A 48 -13.53 19.20 -9.80
CA LEU A 48 -12.10 18.99 -9.67
C LEU A 48 -11.52 18.48 -10.99
N PHE A 49 -10.55 19.19 -11.54
CA PHE A 49 -9.84 18.78 -12.76
C PHE A 49 -8.42 18.37 -12.40
N TYR A 50 -7.88 17.35 -13.08
CA TYR A 50 -6.52 16.86 -12.87
C TYR A 50 -5.64 17.11 -14.08
N VAL A 51 -4.40 17.55 -13.81
CA VAL A 51 -3.29 17.51 -14.74
C VAL A 51 -2.27 16.49 -14.24
N GLN A 52 -1.86 15.59 -15.13
CA GLN A 52 -0.83 14.59 -14.90
C GLN A 52 0.52 15.16 -15.34
N LEU A 53 1.50 15.09 -14.45
CA LEU A 53 2.89 15.47 -14.74
C LEU A 53 3.53 14.46 -15.72
N PRO A 54 4.66 14.82 -16.36
CA PRO A 54 5.44 13.86 -17.15
C PRO A 54 5.79 12.64 -16.30
N ALA A 55 6.04 11.48 -16.92
CA ALA A 55 6.38 10.27 -16.19
C ALA A 55 7.62 10.48 -15.27
N LEU A 56 7.41 10.35 -13.96
CA LEU A 56 8.46 10.47 -12.94
C LEU A 56 8.77 9.09 -12.36
N ALA A 57 9.96 8.88 -11.82
CA ALA A 57 10.27 7.68 -11.03
C ALA A 57 10.67 8.10 -9.61
N ILE A 58 9.70 8.60 -8.84
CA ILE A 58 9.96 9.13 -7.50
C ILE A 58 10.17 7.95 -6.54
N LYS A 59 11.40 7.83 -6.03
CA LYS A 59 11.86 6.74 -5.16
C LYS A 59 12.38 7.30 -3.85
N GLY A 60 12.40 6.43 -2.82
CA GLY A 60 13.04 6.71 -1.54
C GLY A 60 12.50 7.96 -0.86
N ASP A 61 13.38 8.68 -0.18
CA ASP A 61 13.05 9.93 0.45
C ASP A 61 12.95 11.05 -0.58
N PHE A 62 11.89 11.85 -0.51
CA PHE A 62 11.66 12.95 -1.45
C PHE A 62 10.90 14.11 -0.81
N ALA A 63 10.99 15.27 -1.46
CA ALA A 63 10.16 16.43 -1.19
C ALA A 63 9.47 16.86 -2.48
N MET A 64 8.18 17.18 -2.37
CA MET A 64 7.39 17.86 -3.39
C MET A 64 6.93 19.19 -2.83
N ASP A 65 7.43 20.27 -3.42
CA ASP A 65 7.08 21.64 -3.13
C ASP A 65 6.08 22.14 -4.17
N CYS A 66 5.01 22.79 -3.72
CA CYS A 66 4.08 23.51 -4.58
C CYS A 66 3.80 24.87 -3.96
N GLU A 67 3.74 25.91 -4.79
CA GLU A 67 3.17 27.18 -4.38
C GLU A 67 1.86 27.39 -5.12
N PHE A 68 0.77 27.62 -4.40
CA PHE A 68 -0.54 27.85 -5.02
C PHE A 68 -1.36 28.84 -4.21
N ARG A 69 -2.44 29.35 -4.79
CA ARG A 69 -3.45 30.13 -4.08
C ARG A 69 -4.81 29.53 -4.33
N LEU A 70 -5.61 29.43 -3.27
CA LEU A 70 -6.97 28.95 -3.33
C LEU A 70 -7.93 30.08 -2.96
N GLY A 71 -8.95 30.23 -3.79
CA GLY A 71 -10.07 31.11 -3.56
C GLY A 71 -11.18 30.47 -2.73
N GLY A 72 -12.05 31.25 -2.10
CA GLY A 72 -13.17 30.75 -1.31
C GLY A 72 -14.15 31.84 -0.89
N GLN A 73 -15.42 31.49 -0.65
CA GLN A 73 -16.46 32.46 -0.35
C GLN A 73 -16.53 32.88 1.13
N ASN A 74 -15.95 32.11 2.05
CA ASN A 74 -16.26 32.20 3.48
C ASN A 74 -15.09 32.56 4.40
N ALA A 75 -14.44 33.71 4.16
CA ALA A 75 -13.60 34.30 5.22
C ALA A 75 -14.42 35.06 6.29
N ASN A 76 -15.67 35.46 5.99
CA ASN A 76 -16.46 36.40 6.81
C ASN A 76 -17.93 36.02 7.07
N ARG A 77 -18.41 34.85 6.62
CA ARG A 77 -19.75 34.37 7.03
C ARG A 77 -19.63 33.58 8.32
N SER A 78 -20.41 33.99 9.32
CA SER A 78 -20.42 33.43 10.67
C SER A 78 -20.42 31.89 10.68
N PRO A 79 -19.59 31.22 11.51
CA PRO A 79 -19.47 29.76 11.57
C PRO A 79 -20.75 29.03 12.05
N PHE A 80 -21.85 29.75 12.32
CA PHE A 80 -23.05 29.22 12.95
C PHE A 80 -24.05 28.52 12.01
N LEU A 81 -23.84 28.51 10.68
CA LEU A 81 -24.80 27.90 9.74
C LEU A 81 -24.20 26.94 8.69
N GLY A 82 -22.90 26.63 8.74
CA GLY A 82 -22.27 25.63 7.89
C GLY A 82 -21.69 24.48 8.73
N GLY A 83 -22.26 23.27 8.61
CA GLY A 83 -21.84 22.11 9.40
C GLY A 83 -20.39 21.67 9.12
N PRO A 84 -19.72 20.99 10.08
CA PRO A 84 -18.26 20.77 10.11
C PRO A 84 -17.69 19.72 9.13
N ASN A 85 -18.41 19.31 8.09
CA ASN A 85 -18.06 18.10 7.31
C ASN A 85 -18.03 18.28 5.78
N SER A 86 -17.42 19.34 5.25
CA SER A 86 -17.27 19.46 3.79
C SER A 86 -15.84 19.17 3.32
N PHE A 87 -15.50 17.89 3.30
CA PHE A 87 -14.75 17.29 2.19
C PHE A 87 -15.79 16.48 1.39
N GLY A 88 -16.58 17.16 0.54
CA GLY A 88 -17.67 16.54 -0.24
C GLY A 88 -19.01 17.29 -0.28
N GLY A 89 -19.15 18.42 0.40
CA GLY A 89 -20.30 19.32 0.28
C GLY A 89 -19.96 20.49 -0.64
N THR A 90 -20.60 20.58 -1.80
CA THR A 90 -20.36 21.62 -2.82
C THR A 90 -20.90 22.97 -2.36
N ASN A 91 -20.23 23.65 -1.43
CA ASN A 91 -20.36 25.09 -1.34
C ASN A 91 -19.78 25.66 -2.63
N THR A 92 -20.66 26.16 -3.48
CA THR A 92 -20.37 26.65 -4.83
C THR A 92 -19.47 27.89 -4.73
N GLY A 93 -18.16 27.71 -4.67
CA GLY A 93 -17.20 28.81 -4.62
C GLY A 93 -15.91 28.55 -3.82
N ASP A 94 -15.81 27.42 -3.12
CA ASP A 94 -14.61 27.06 -2.37
C ASP A 94 -13.68 26.20 -3.23
N HIS A 95 -12.44 26.65 -3.41
CA HIS A 95 -11.45 25.93 -4.20
C HIS A 95 -10.61 24.98 -3.35
N GLU A 96 -10.20 23.87 -3.96
CA GLU A 96 -9.33 22.87 -3.36
C GLU A 96 -8.11 22.61 -4.25
N PHE A 97 -7.01 22.23 -3.62
CA PHE A 97 -5.83 21.64 -4.24
C PHE A 97 -5.78 20.15 -3.88
N HIS A 98 -5.55 19.31 -4.88
CA HIS A 98 -5.37 17.87 -4.70
C HIS A 98 -4.02 17.44 -5.26
N LEU A 99 -3.37 16.52 -4.58
CA LEU A 99 -2.18 15.82 -5.03
C LEU A 99 -2.45 14.32 -4.97
N GLU A 100 -2.31 13.64 -6.10
CA GLU A 100 -2.33 12.18 -6.17
C GLU A 100 -0.98 11.65 -6.63
N LEU A 101 -0.36 10.81 -5.81
CA LEU A 101 0.83 10.04 -6.19
C LEU A 101 0.41 8.58 -6.41
N ALA A 102 0.42 8.12 -7.65
CA ALA A 102 0.08 6.74 -8.00
C ALA A 102 1.34 5.90 -8.23
N SER A 103 1.31 4.69 -7.66
CA SER A 103 2.26 3.61 -7.95
C SER A 103 1.53 2.52 -8.72
N ARG A 104 2.27 1.70 -9.47
CA ARG A 104 1.72 0.45 -10.02
C ARG A 104 1.46 -0.61 -8.94
N SER A 105 2.18 -0.53 -7.82
CA SER A 105 2.19 -1.54 -6.77
C SER A 105 1.49 -1.15 -5.46
N SER A 106 1.01 0.08 -5.34
CA SER A 106 0.35 0.53 -4.12
C SER A 106 -0.84 1.42 -4.44
N THR A 107 -1.79 1.52 -3.50
CA THR A 107 -2.88 2.50 -3.59
C THR A 107 -2.30 3.90 -3.81
N PRO A 108 -2.98 4.78 -4.56
CA PRO A 108 -2.57 6.17 -4.67
C PRO A 108 -2.48 6.82 -3.28
N LEU A 109 -1.47 7.66 -3.06
CA LEU A 109 -1.46 8.59 -1.93
C LEU A 109 -2.23 9.84 -2.36
N ARG A 110 -3.23 10.24 -1.59
CA ARG A 110 -4.03 11.44 -1.84
C ARG A 110 -3.79 12.47 -0.75
N VAL A 111 -3.51 13.70 -1.15
CA VAL A 111 -3.47 14.86 -0.26
C VAL A 111 -4.43 15.90 -0.81
N ALA A 112 -5.35 16.39 0.04
CA ALA A 112 -6.24 17.48 -0.30
C ALA A 112 -5.99 18.66 0.65
N VAL A 113 -6.03 19.88 0.10
CA VAL A 113 -5.90 21.14 0.82
C VAL A 113 -7.04 22.05 0.38
N ASP A 114 -7.86 22.50 1.32
CA ASP A 114 -8.94 23.45 1.04
C ASP A 114 -8.46 24.91 1.08
N HIS A 115 -9.36 25.83 0.72
CA HIS A 115 -9.13 27.28 0.75
C HIS A 115 -8.82 27.86 2.15
N MET A 116 -9.06 27.09 3.22
CA MET A 116 -8.75 27.44 4.61
C MET A 116 -7.44 26.80 5.09
N ALA A 117 -6.66 26.20 4.18
CA ALA A 117 -5.46 25.43 4.48
C ALA A 117 -5.68 24.28 5.49
N THR A 118 -6.87 23.68 5.45
CA THR A 118 -7.14 22.41 6.08
C THR A 118 -6.58 21.30 5.21
N VAL A 119 -5.71 20.48 5.78
CA VAL A 119 -5.02 19.40 5.09
C VAL A 119 -5.63 18.06 5.45
N LYS A 120 -5.86 17.20 4.45
CA LYS A 120 -6.25 15.81 4.63
C LYS A 120 -5.34 14.90 3.83
N ILE A 121 -4.83 13.84 4.48
CA ILE A 121 -4.01 12.79 3.84
C ILE A 121 -4.72 11.44 3.89
N ASP A 122 -5.05 10.88 2.72
CA ASP A 122 -5.87 9.67 2.54
C ASP A 122 -7.14 9.70 3.43
N ALA A 123 -7.41 8.59 4.15
CA ALA A 123 -8.53 8.45 5.09
C ALA A 123 -8.24 9.09 6.46
N GLY A 124 -7.25 9.98 6.57
CA GLY A 124 -6.87 10.63 7.82
C GLY A 124 -7.85 11.71 8.26
N GLN A 125 -7.76 12.11 9.52
CA GLN A 125 -8.47 13.28 10.03
C GLN A 125 -7.92 14.54 9.36
N ALA A 126 -8.83 15.42 8.92
CA ALA A 126 -8.48 16.72 8.39
C ALA A 126 -8.00 17.65 9.52
N LYS A 127 -6.97 18.45 9.26
CA LYS A 127 -6.40 19.36 10.26
C LYS A 127 -6.10 20.73 9.66
N GLY A 128 -6.57 21.78 10.32
CA GLY A 128 -6.28 23.17 9.98
C GLY A 128 -4.82 23.54 10.23
N THR A 129 -4.31 24.50 9.49
CA THR A 129 -2.96 25.06 9.68
C THR A 129 -3.00 26.30 10.57
N GLU A 130 -2.15 26.35 11.60
CA GLU A 130 -2.01 27.53 12.45
C GLU A 130 -1.41 28.72 11.69
N GLY A 131 -1.89 29.93 11.98
CA GLY A 131 -1.35 31.16 11.38
C GLY A 131 -1.63 31.32 9.87
N PHE A 132 -2.49 30.50 9.28
CA PHE A 132 -2.87 30.64 7.88
C PHE A 132 -3.61 31.97 7.62
N LYS A 133 -3.23 32.65 6.55
CA LYS A 133 -3.90 33.85 6.06
C LYS A 133 -4.69 33.52 4.79
N ALA A 134 -6.01 33.58 4.88
CA ALA A 134 -6.90 33.36 3.74
C ALA A 134 -6.49 34.23 2.53
N PHE A 135 -6.58 33.64 1.33
CA PHE A 135 -6.26 34.26 0.04
C PHE A 135 -4.79 34.65 -0.18
N ALA A 136 -3.89 34.41 0.78
CA ALA A 136 -2.46 34.49 0.53
C ALA A 136 -1.98 33.24 -0.23
N PRO A 137 -0.87 33.33 -0.99
CA PRO A 137 -0.21 32.14 -1.51
C PRO A 137 0.15 31.16 -0.39
N ILE A 138 -0.07 29.88 -0.65
CA ILE A 138 0.21 28.73 0.18
C ILE A 138 1.50 28.09 -0.34
N ARG A 139 2.51 27.98 0.54
CA ARG A 139 3.69 27.14 0.31
C ARG A 139 3.42 25.76 0.87
N PHE A 140 3.01 24.84 0.00
CA PHE A 140 2.78 23.45 0.31
C PHE A 140 4.07 22.65 0.14
N ARG A 141 4.35 21.77 1.09
CA ARG A 141 5.41 20.77 0.96
C ARG A 141 4.93 19.43 1.48
N LEU A 142 5.02 18.42 0.63
CA LEU A 142 4.93 17.01 1.01
C LEU A 142 6.34 16.45 1.11
N THR A 143 6.72 15.89 2.26
CA THR A 143 7.96 15.13 2.42
C THR A 143 7.67 13.68 2.72
N ARG A 144 8.48 12.80 2.18
CA ARG A 144 8.55 11.38 2.54
C ARG A 144 9.92 11.09 3.13
N LYS A 145 9.93 10.49 4.33
CA LYS A 145 11.11 9.88 4.95
C LYS A 145 10.79 8.45 5.36
N GLY A 146 11.30 7.46 4.63
CA GLY A 146 10.87 6.07 4.74
C GLY A 146 9.36 5.94 4.47
N ASP A 147 8.61 5.52 5.49
CA ASP A 147 7.14 5.43 5.43
C ASP A 147 6.42 6.65 6.03
N VAL A 148 7.15 7.65 6.50
CA VAL A 148 6.57 8.85 7.14
C VAL A 148 6.35 9.94 6.11
N TYR A 149 5.09 10.35 5.96
CA TYR A 149 4.67 11.45 5.10
C TYR A 149 4.28 12.65 5.95
N ASN A 150 4.96 13.78 5.75
CA ASN A 150 4.61 15.03 6.39
C ASN A 150 4.17 16.06 5.36
N VAL A 151 3.02 16.68 5.59
CA VAL A 151 2.55 17.84 4.85
C VAL A 151 2.77 19.08 5.71
N SER A 152 3.51 20.03 5.16
CA SER A 152 3.67 21.36 5.74
C SER A 152 3.02 22.42 4.87
N ILE A 153 2.39 23.40 5.52
CA ILE A 153 1.84 24.59 4.91
C ILE A 153 2.58 25.80 5.49
N ASN A 154 3.14 26.65 4.62
CA ASN A 154 3.90 27.84 5.00
C ASN A 154 5.01 27.55 6.03
N ASP A 155 5.76 26.46 5.81
CA ASP A 155 6.85 25.96 6.65
C ASP A 155 6.42 25.38 8.02
N HIS A 156 5.11 25.25 8.29
CA HIS A 156 4.59 24.60 9.49
C HIS A 156 4.06 23.20 9.17
N ILE A 157 4.48 22.17 9.90
CA ILE A 157 3.96 20.80 9.72
C ILE A 157 2.50 20.77 10.19
N THR A 158 1.57 20.66 9.24
CA THR A 158 0.14 20.58 9.53
C THR A 158 -0.24 19.16 9.92
N VAL A 159 0.16 18.18 9.11
CA VAL A 159 -0.17 16.75 9.27
C VAL A 159 1.06 15.87 9.02
N GLY A 160 1.24 14.85 9.85
CA GLY A 160 2.23 13.77 9.66
C GLY A 160 1.56 12.42 9.78
N ARG A 161 1.92 11.47 8.90
CA ARG A 161 1.35 10.12 8.91
C ARG A 161 2.35 9.08 8.43
N THR A 162 2.43 7.96 9.15
CA THR A 162 3.10 6.75 8.66
C THR A 162 2.18 6.00 7.72
N ILE A 163 2.60 5.81 6.48
CA ILE A 163 1.86 5.10 5.42
C ILE A 163 2.81 4.11 4.77
N SER A 164 2.78 2.87 5.26
CA SER A 164 3.66 1.81 4.79
C SER A 164 3.26 1.25 3.43
N GLY A 165 4.22 0.60 2.77
CA GLY A 165 4.00 -0.12 1.52
C GLY A 165 3.79 0.78 0.30
N LYS A 166 4.10 2.07 0.41
CA LYS A 166 4.12 2.97 -0.75
C LYS A 166 5.45 2.77 -1.48
N GLY A 167 5.39 2.22 -2.69
CA GLY A 167 6.56 1.93 -3.52
C GLY A 167 7.11 3.14 -4.26
N VAL A 168 7.49 2.91 -5.52
CA VAL A 168 7.90 3.95 -6.46
C VAL A 168 6.66 4.62 -7.05
N PHE A 169 6.56 5.94 -6.93
CA PHE A 169 5.48 6.68 -7.59
C PHE A 169 5.88 6.98 -9.03
N GLN A 170 5.02 6.56 -9.95
CA GLN A 170 5.26 6.69 -11.40
C GLN A 170 4.36 7.74 -12.05
N THR A 171 3.27 8.07 -11.37
CA THR A 171 2.27 9.02 -11.85
C THR A 171 2.02 10.02 -10.75
N VAL A 172 2.13 11.30 -11.10
CA VAL A 172 1.77 12.40 -10.22
C VAL A 172 0.68 13.18 -10.91
N ARG A 173 -0.44 13.39 -10.21
CA ARG A 173 -1.53 14.23 -10.67
C ARG A 173 -1.74 15.37 -9.69
N ILE A 174 -1.93 16.55 -10.24
CA ILE A 174 -2.29 17.75 -9.49
C ILE A 174 -3.72 18.09 -9.87
N GLY A 175 -4.59 18.17 -8.87
CA GLY A 175 -5.98 18.54 -9.03
C GLY A 175 -6.23 19.96 -8.54
N LEU A 176 -7.02 20.73 -9.28
CA LEU A 176 -7.53 22.03 -8.85
C LEU A 176 -9.03 22.10 -9.14
N THR A 177 -9.81 22.67 -8.21
CA THR A 177 -11.21 22.97 -8.47
C THR A 177 -11.30 24.09 -9.50
N GLY A 178 -12.09 23.89 -10.55
CA GLY A 178 -12.36 24.90 -11.56
C GLY A 178 -13.24 26.04 -11.05
N GLY A 179 -13.58 26.94 -11.97
CA GLY A 179 -14.60 27.96 -11.76
C GLY A 179 -14.05 29.37 -11.72
N LYS A 180 -14.72 30.28 -12.44
CA LYS A 180 -14.74 31.71 -12.10
C LYS A 180 -15.91 31.91 -11.15
N SER A 181 -15.67 32.57 -10.02
CA SER A 181 -16.76 33.08 -9.18
C SER A 181 -17.79 33.82 -10.04
N GLN A 182 -18.99 33.24 -10.17
CA GLN A 182 -20.13 33.80 -10.92
C GLN A 182 -20.73 35.05 -10.28
N TYR A 183 -20.14 35.58 -9.19
CA TYR A 183 -20.58 36.83 -8.57
C TYR A 183 -20.11 38.08 -9.35
N GLY A 184 -20.36 38.07 -10.66
CA GLY A 184 -20.39 39.26 -11.53
C GLY A 184 -21.77 39.92 -11.55
N GLY A 185 -22.51 39.86 -10.44
CA GLY A 185 -23.96 40.10 -10.43
C GLY A 185 -24.45 41.35 -9.70
N PHE A 186 -23.59 42.27 -9.24
CA PHE A 186 -24.04 43.60 -8.78
C PHE A 186 -23.01 44.68 -9.08
N GLY A 187 -22.98 45.13 -10.35
CA GLY A 187 -22.83 46.54 -10.73
C GLY A 187 -21.57 47.34 -10.34
N GLY A 188 -20.55 46.76 -9.71
CA GLY A 188 -19.31 47.45 -9.36
C GLY A 188 -18.11 46.72 -9.90
N GLY A 189 -17.54 47.21 -11.02
CA GLY A 189 -16.27 46.71 -11.56
C GLY A 189 -15.17 46.82 -10.51
N GLY A 190 -14.83 45.71 -9.87
CA GLY A 190 -13.90 45.75 -8.76
C GLY A 190 -13.58 44.39 -8.18
N VAL A 191 -12.51 43.81 -8.72
CA VAL A 191 -11.55 42.94 -8.01
C VAL A 191 -12.03 41.54 -7.57
N GLY A 192 -11.61 40.56 -8.38
CA GLY A 192 -11.17 39.26 -7.87
C GLY A 192 -12.22 38.18 -7.84
N ALA A 193 -12.56 37.62 -9.00
CA ALA A 193 -13.03 36.24 -9.01
C ALA A 193 -11.95 35.40 -8.30
N PHE A 194 -12.34 34.77 -7.20
CA PHE A 194 -11.51 33.82 -6.49
C PHE A 194 -11.20 32.66 -7.45
N LEU A 195 -9.91 32.39 -7.68
CA LEU A 195 -9.41 31.38 -8.62
C LEU A 195 -8.37 30.50 -7.91
N ALA A 196 -8.29 29.25 -8.35
CA ALA A 196 -7.24 28.32 -7.95
C ALA A 196 -6.03 28.47 -8.90
N CYS A 197 -4.93 29.01 -8.39
CA CYS A 197 -3.71 29.26 -9.17
C CYS A 197 -2.56 28.42 -8.63
N LEU A 198 -1.90 27.63 -9.46
CA LEU A 198 -0.65 26.94 -9.13
C LEU A 198 0.53 27.72 -9.73
N TYR A 199 1.41 28.26 -8.90
CA TYR A 199 2.56 29.09 -9.32
C TYR A 199 3.84 28.31 -9.53
N SER A 200 4.04 27.18 -8.83
CA SER A 200 5.21 26.33 -9.06
C SER A 200 4.99 24.90 -8.59
N VAL A 201 5.74 23.98 -9.19
CA VAL A 201 5.85 22.58 -8.78
C VAL A 201 7.32 22.19 -8.83
N LYS A 202 7.83 21.66 -7.73
CA LYS A 202 9.18 21.12 -7.65
C LYS A 202 9.16 19.78 -6.93
N ILE A 203 9.80 18.78 -7.53
CA ILE A 203 9.96 17.44 -6.97
C ILE A 203 11.45 17.15 -6.93
N THR A 204 11.95 16.85 -5.74
CA THR A 204 13.35 16.58 -5.48
C THR A 204 13.50 15.32 -4.63
N SER A 205 14.45 14.47 -5.00
CA SER A 205 14.91 13.42 -4.08
C SER A 205 15.64 14.08 -2.89
N LEU A 206 15.40 13.53 -1.70
CA LEU A 206 16.11 13.90 -0.46
C LEU A 206 17.27 12.94 -0.15
N GLU A 207 17.46 11.92 -0.99
CA GLU A 207 18.62 11.05 -0.91
C GLU A 207 19.90 11.88 -1.08
N PRO A 208 20.93 11.71 -0.22
CA PRO A 208 22.19 12.43 -0.37
C PRO A 208 22.81 12.07 -1.74
N GLY A 209 22.91 13.07 -2.62
CA GLY A 209 23.22 12.92 -4.05
C GLY A 209 24.64 12.42 -4.38
N GLY A 210 24.94 11.16 -4.03
CA GLY A 210 26.24 10.53 -4.24
C GLY A 210 26.21 9.12 -4.82
N ALA A 211 25.05 8.55 -5.16
CA ALA A 211 25.00 7.24 -5.81
C ALA A 211 25.07 7.38 -7.33
N LYS A 212 26.24 7.05 -7.91
CA LYS A 212 26.34 6.73 -9.34
C LYS A 212 25.31 5.65 -9.71
N PRO A 213 24.71 5.70 -10.91
CA PRO A 213 23.82 4.67 -11.38
C PRO A 213 24.66 3.48 -11.84
N ASP A 214 25.13 2.65 -10.91
CA ASP A 214 25.58 1.27 -11.12
C ASP A 214 25.93 0.66 -9.76
N ASP A 215 24.90 0.14 -9.11
CA ASP A 215 24.88 -1.15 -8.43
C ASP A 215 23.44 -1.35 -7.95
N ALA A 216 22.90 -2.56 -8.11
CA ALA A 216 21.57 -2.89 -7.65
C ALA A 216 21.47 -2.54 -6.15
N VAL A 217 20.77 -1.46 -5.84
CA VAL A 217 20.46 -1.05 -4.47
C VAL A 217 19.78 -2.25 -3.82
N THR A 218 20.51 -2.95 -2.97
CA THR A 218 19.94 -3.96 -2.09
C THR A 218 19.03 -3.23 -1.14
N THR A 219 17.74 -3.16 -1.48
CA THR A 219 16.69 -2.71 -0.58
C THR A 219 16.92 -3.43 0.75
N PRO A 220 17.08 -2.70 1.88
CA PRO A 220 17.22 -3.34 3.18
C PRO A 220 16.03 -4.28 3.37
N ALA A 221 16.32 -5.48 3.88
CA ALA A 221 15.31 -6.50 4.07
C ALA A 221 14.17 -5.92 4.94
N PRO A 222 12.89 -6.10 4.55
CA PRO A 222 11.78 -5.61 5.37
C PRO A 222 11.87 -6.21 6.78
N LEU A 223 11.65 -5.38 7.80
CA LEU A 223 11.68 -5.80 9.21
C LEU A 223 10.59 -6.83 9.51
N SER A 224 9.43 -6.73 8.86
CA SER A 224 8.34 -7.68 8.98
C SER A 224 7.72 -7.97 7.61
N VAL A 225 7.01 -9.10 7.50
CA VAL A 225 6.17 -9.41 6.35
C VAL A 225 4.73 -9.35 6.82
N GLN A 226 3.91 -8.47 6.26
CA GLN A 226 2.47 -8.44 6.50
C GLN A 226 1.77 -8.36 5.16
N GLU A 227 1.23 -9.50 4.72
CA GLU A 227 0.65 -9.64 3.39
C GLU A 227 -0.87 -9.55 3.43
N ASP A 228 -1.38 -8.70 2.54
CA ASP A 228 -2.80 -8.50 2.27
C ASP A 228 -3.01 -8.72 0.77
N PHE A 229 -3.42 -9.94 0.42
CA PHE A 229 -3.54 -10.37 -0.97
C PHE A 229 -4.53 -9.54 -1.79
N SER A 230 -5.42 -8.76 -1.15
CA SER A 230 -6.34 -7.86 -1.86
C SER A 230 -5.60 -6.80 -2.70
N LYS A 231 -4.36 -6.48 -2.31
CA LYS A 231 -3.49 -5.48 -2.96
C LYS A 231 -2.70 -6.04 -4.14
N ALA A 232 -2.45 -7.34 -4.17
CA ALA A 232 -1.74 -7.98 -5.27
C ALA A 232 -2.63 -8.10 -6.53
N ALA A 233 -2.02 -8.16 -7.71
CA ALA A 233 -2.76 -8.41 -8.94
C ALA A 233 -3.20 -9.89 -9.02
N ALA A 234 -4.38 -10.14 -9.58
CA ALA A 234 -4.81 -11.51 -9.82
C ALA A 234 -3.87 -12.18 -10.83
N GLY A 235 -3.52 -13.45 -10.59
CA GLY A 235 -2.58 -14.22 -11.40
C GLY A 235 -1.10 -13.95 -11.12
N THR A 236 -0.76 -13.09 -10.15
CA THR A 236 0.64 -12.82 -9.76
C THR A 236 0.92 -13.18 -8.32
N LEU A 237 2.20 -13.27 -7.95
CA LEU A 237 2.61 -13.27 -6.55
C LEU A 237 2.59 -11.83 -6.01
N PRO A 238 2.50 -11.63 -4.68
CA PRO A 238 2.70 -10.32 -4.08
C PRO A 238 4.12 -9.79 -4.27
N ASP A 239 4.28 -8.48 -4.12
CA ASP A 239 5.57 -7.82 -4.34
C ASP A 239 6.66 -8.34 -3.40
N GLY A 240 7.83 -8.64 -3.96
CA GLY A 240 8.98 -9.16 -3.21
C GLY A 240 8.92 -10.66 -2.89
N TRP A 241 7.79 -11.32 -3.15
CA TRP A 241 7.68 -12.78 -3.06
C TRP A 241 8.34 -13.43 -4.28
N LYS A 242 8.91 -14.62 -4.08
CA LYS A 242 9.53 -15.40 -5.16
C LYS A 242 8.81 -16.73 -5.30
N GLY A 243 8.45 -17.08 -6.53
CA GLY A 243 7.98 -18.42 -6.85
C GLY A 243 9.06 -19.43 -6.51
N GLY A 244 8.65 -20.53 -5.88
CA GLY A 244 9.52 -21.64 -5.60
C GLY A 244 9.71 -22.54 -6.82
N LYS A 245 10.06 -23.82 -6.59
CA LYS A 245 10.40 -24.76 -7.66
C LYS A 245 9.24 -25.05 -8.60
N THR A 246 8.01 -25.12 -8.09
CA THR A 246 6.85 -25.45 -8.93
C THR A 246 6.19 -24.22 -9.55
N ALA A 247 6.48 -23.02 -9.03
CA ALA A 247 5.89 -21.75 -9.44
C ALA A 247 4.36 -21.81 -9.64
N ASN A 248 3.67 -22.61 -8.82
CA ASN A 248 2.27 -22.98 -9.00
C ASN A 248 1.33 -22.26 -8.02
N LEU A 249 1.76 -21.13 -7.46
CA LEU A 249 0.94 -20.29 -6.58
C LEU A 249 0.79 -18.90 -7.21
N ALA A 250 -0.42 -18.35 -7.14
CA ALA A 250 -0.71 -17.00 -7.55
C ALA A 250 -1.92 -16.48 -6.79
N VAL A 251 -2.00 -15.16 -6.64
CA VAL A 251 -3.15 -14.51 -6.02
C VAL A 251 -4.36 -14.69 -6.93
N GLN A 252 -5.46 -15.20 -6.40
CA GLN A 252 -6.76 -15.25 -7.06
C GLN A 252 -7.68 -14.22 -6.42
N LYS A 253 -8.64 -13.72 -7.19
CA LYS A 253 -9.66 -12.79 -6.69
C LYS A 253 -11.04 -13.33 -7.00
N LYS A 254 -11.90 -13.38 -5.99
CA LYS A 254 -13.29 -13.82 -6.11
C LYS A 254 -14.20 -12.86 -5.35
N GLY A 255 -14.75 -11.89 -6.09
CA GLY A 255 -15.44 -10.76 -5.48
C GLY A 255 -14.44 -9.91 -4.70
N ASP A 256 -14.76 -9.60 -3.44
CA ASP A 256 -13.89 -8.82 -2.55
C ASP A 256 -12.81 -9.65 -1.84
N LEU A 257 -12.85 -10.98 -2.01
CA LEU A 257 -11.85 -11.87 -1.44
C LEU A 257 -10.66 -12.01 -2.39
N ALA A 258 -9.46 -11.95 -1.81
CA ALA A 258 -8.23 -12.28 -2.49
C ALA A 258 -7.40 -13.20 -1.61
N ASP A 259 -6.88 -14.27 -2.21
CA ASP A 259 -6.15 -15.32 -1.54
C ASP A 259 -5.04 -15.83 -2.46
N LEU A 260 -4.00 -16.43 -1.88
CA LEU A 260 -2.97 -17.13 -2.61
C LEU A 260 -3.41 -18.58 -2.80
N GLU A 261 -3.65 -18.99 -4.05
CA GLU A 261 -4.15 -20.31 -4.42
C GLU A 261 -3.22 -21.02 -5.40
N LEU A 262 -3.43 -22.34 -5.55
CA LEU A 262 -2.77 -23.12 -6.58
C LEU A 262 -3.35 -22.77 -7.95
N VAL A 263 -2.48 -22.41 -8.91
CA VAL A 263 -2.87 -22.21 -10.31
C VAL A 263 -3.33 -23.54 -10.93
N ASN A 264 -2.64 -24.63 -10.57
CA ASN A 264 -3.01 -26.00 -10.90
C ASN A 264 -3.16 -26.84 -9.63
N PRO A 265 -4.39 -27.13 -9.14
CA PRO A 265 -4.63 -27.90 -7.92
C PRO A 265 -4.16 -29.36 -7.96
N ALA A 266 -3.76 -29.88 -9.13
CA ALA A 266 -3.17 -31.22 -9.23
C ALA A 266 -1.71 -31.26 -8.79
N LEU A 267 -1.05 -30.10 -8.70
CA LEU A 267 0.35 -29.97 -8.30
C LEU A 267 0.42 -29.19 -6.99
N GLY A 268 1.40 -29.51 -6.15
CA GLY A 268 1.75 -28.65 -5.01
C GLY A 268 2.28 -27.29 -5.46
N GLY A 269 2.45 -26.39 -4.51
CA GLY A 269 2.89 -25.02 -4.74
C GLY A 269 3.86 -24.56 -3.66
N ASP A 270 4.94 -23.89 -4.02
CA ASP A 270 5.86 -23.27 -3.07
C ASP A 270 6.17 -21.81 -3.42
N VAL A 271 6.28 -20.97 -2.39
CA VAL A 271 6.68 -19.56 -2.48
C VAL A 271 7.63 -19.20 -1.34
N THR A 272 8.55 -18.29 -1.64
CA THR A 272 9.46 -17.67 -0.68
C THR A 272 8.99 -16.26 -0.38
N LEU A 273 8.86 -15.94 0.91
CA LEU A 273 8.55 -14.58 1.36
C LEU A 273 9.74 -13.63 1.14
N PRO A 274 9.51 -12.30 1.16
CA PRO A 274 10.59 -11.34 1.27
C PRO A 274 11.56 -11.71 2.41
N LYS A 275 12.85 -11.41 2.22
CA LYS A 275 13.87 -11.69 3.24
C LYS A 275 13.47 -11.01 4.56
N VAL A 276 13.49 -11.74 5.66
CA VAL A 276 13.21 -11.25 7.01
C VAL A 276 14.24 -11.83 7.97
N GLU A 277 14.79 -11.01 8.87
CA GLU A 277 15.78 -11.46 9.85
C GLU A 277 15.13 -11.70 11.21
N LEU A 278 14.98 -12.98 11.58
CA LEU A 278 14.36 -13.42 12.82
C LEU A 278 15.45 -13.86 13.80
N LYS A 279 16.06 -12.89 14.51
CA LYS A 279 17.21 -13.12 15.41
C LYS A 279 16.81 -13.57 16.82
N GLY A 280 15.78 -12.96 17.40
CA GLY A 280 15.24 -13.36 18.69
C GLY A 280 13.77 -13.73 18.62
N ASP A 281 12.97 -13.02 19.39
CA ASP A 281 11.54 -13.26 19.53
C ASP A 281 10.79 -12.84 18.26
N PHE A 282 9.80 -13.63 17.88
CA PHE A 282 8.96 -13.35 16.73
C PHE A 282 7.66 -14.14 16.83
N TYR A 283 6.67 -13.73 16.05
CA TYR A 283 5.57 -14.62 15.68
C TYR A 283 5.36 -14.64 14.18
N ALA A 284 4.79 -15.74 13.71
CA ALA A 284 4.33 -15.89 12.34
C ALA A 284 2.92 -16.46 12.34
N ASP A 285 1.98 -15.74 11.73
CA ASP A 285 0.61 -16.16 11.52
C ASP A 285 0.40 -16.46 10.05
N VAL A 286 -0.09 -17.67 9.76
CA VAL A 286 -0.51 -18.05 8.42
C VAL A 286 -1.95 -18.51 8.49
N SER A 287 -2.85 -17.77 7.84
CA SER A 287 -4.27 -18.11 7.76
C SER A 287 -4.53 -18.87 6.46
N ALA A 288 -5.13 -20.05 6.54
CA ALA A 288 -5.38 -20.88 5.37
C ALA A 288 -6.70 -21.67 5.44
N VAL A 289 -7.27 -21.93 4.27
CA VAL A 289 -8.41 -22.83 4.06
C VAL A 289 -7.90 -24.09 3.35
N LEU A 290 -7.88 -25.22 4.05
CA LEU A 290 -7.57 -26.52 3.44
C LEU A 290 -8.87 -27.22 3.07
N THR A 291 -9.02 -27.55 1.79
CA THR A 291 -10.30 -27.97 1.18
C THR A 291 -10.40 -29.48 0.98
N GLU A 292 -9.29 -30.20 0.92
CA GLU A 292 -9.25 -31.65 0.70
C GLU A 292 -8.42 -32.36 1.77
N GLN A 293 -8.80 -33.59 2.13
CA GLN A 293 -8.13 -34.41 3.15
C GLN A 293 -6.64 -34.66 2.89
N ASN A 294 -6.21 -34.58 1.64
CA ASN A 294 -4.83 -34.79 1.24
C ASN A 294 -4.06 -33.47 1.05
N THR A 295 -4.62 -32.33 1.45
CA THR A 295 -3.91 -31.04 1.41
C THR A 295 -3.21 -30.77 2.75
N ALA A 296 -2.04 -30.15 2.70
CA ALA A 296 -1.34 -29.65 3.87
C ALA A 296 -0.64 -28.32 3.55
N LEU A 297 -0.57 -27.44 4.53
CA LEU A 297 0.25 -26.23 4.51
C LEU A 297 1.53 -26.48 5.31
N LYS A 298 2.70 -26.21 4.73
CA LYS A 298 3.98 -26.20 5.42
C LYS A 298 4.54 -24.78 5.48
N VAL A 299 5.05 -24.41 6.64
CA VAL A 299 5.83 -23.19 6.87
C VAL A 299 7.24 -23.61 7.23
N LEU A 300 8.23 -23.17 6.44
CA LEU A 300 9.63 -23.50 6.61
C LEU A 300 10.42 -22.25 6.98
N PHE A 301 11.03 -22.25 8.16
CA PHE A 301 11.96 -21.20 8.57
C PHE A 301 13.39 -21.67 8.33
N LYS A 302 14.07 -21.03 7.39
CA LYS A 302 15.43 -21.38 6.97
C LYS A 302 16.41 -20.32 7.45
N GLY A 303 17.54 -20.77 7.98
CA GLY A 303 18.68 -19.92 8.33
C GLY A 303 19.86 -20.18 7.39
N GLY A 304 21.06 -19.81 7.83
CA GLY A 304 22.29 -20.08 7.10
C GLY A 304 22.61 -21.58 6.97
N ALA A 305 23.69 -21.92 6.26
CA ALA A 305 24.05 -23.30 5.91
C ALA A 305 24.17 -24.29 7.10
N LYS A 306 24.37 -23.77 8.33
CA LYS A 306 24.48 -24.58 9.56
C LYS A 306 23.22 -24.56 10.43
N THR A 307 22.22 -23.75 10.08
CA THR A 307 20.98 -23.61 10.85
C THR A 307 19.99 -24.68 10.44
N LYS A 308 19.53 -25.50 11.39
CA LYS A 308 18.46 -26.47 11.15
C LYS A 308 17.17 -25.72 10.79
N THR A 309 16.49 -26.17 9.74
CA THR A 309 15.18 -25.64 9.33
C THR A 309 14.12 -26.01 10.38
N LEU A 310 13.35 -25.02 10.84
CA LEU A 310 12.10 -25.30 11.54
C LEU A 310 11.02 -25.51 10.49
N ALA A 311 10.48 -26.72 10.41
CA ALA A 311 9.35 -27.04 9.56
C ALA A 311 8.10 -27.24 10.42
N VAL A 312 7.01 -26.55 10.09
CA VAL A 312 5.69 -26.71 10.71
C VAL A 312 4.70 -27.05 9.62
N GLU A 313 3.99 -28.16 9.75
CA GLU A 313 2.96 -28.62 8.79
C GLU A 313 1.60 -28.66 9.49
N LEU A 314 0.59 -28.05 8.87
CA LEU A 314 -0.82 -28.17 9.20
C LEU A 314 -1.51 -29.00 8.11
N ASP A 315 -2.15 -30.11 8.47
CA ASP A 315 -2.95 -30.90 7.55
C ASP A 315 -4.46 -30.65 7.69
N TYR A 316 -5.19 -31.13 6.68
CA TYR A 316 -6.64 -31.13 6.74
C TYR A 316 -7.14 -31.93 7.95
N GLY A 317 -7.97 -31.29 8.77
CA GLY A 317 -8.47 -31.85 10.02
C GLY A 317 -7.75 -31.32 11.27
N GLY A 318 -6.82 -30.38 11.11
CA GLY A 318 -6.20 -29.66 12.23
C GLY A 318 -4.99 -30.36 12.84
N GLY A 319 -4.47 -31.39 12.19
CA GLY A 319 -3.28 -32.05 12.67
C GLY A 319 -2.02 -31.25 12.40
N VAL A 320 -1.16 -31.12 13.40
CA VAL A 320 0.05 -30.28 13.32
C VAL A 320 1.30 -31.09 13.59
N THR A 321 2.30 -31.02 12.71
CA THR A 321 3.65 -31.55 12.97
C THR A 321 4.65 -30.40 12.99
N ALA A 322 5.63 -30.44 13.87
CA ALA A 322 6.61 -29.36 14.00
C ALA A 322 7.99 -29.90 14.39
N GLY A 323 9.04 -29.47 13.69
CA GLY A 323 10.43 -29.83 14.02
C GLY A 323 10.72 -31.33 14.06
N GLY A 324 10.04 -32.12 13.23
CA GLY A 324 10.18 -33.59 13.19
C GLY A 324 9.55 -34.34 14.36
N ARG A 325 8.73 -33.66 15.18
CA ARG A 325 8.00 -34.28 16.29
C ARG A 325 6.76 -35.05 15.83
N PRO A 326 6.24 -35.98 16.66
CA PRO A 326 4.96 -36.62 16.41
C PRO A 326 3.85 -35.60 16.15
N LYS A 327 2.89 -36.01 15.31
CA LYS A 327 1.72 -35.21 14.97
C LYS A 327 0.89 -34.93 16.23
N ALA A 328 0.66 -33.65 16.52
CA ALA A 328 -0.28 -33.21 17.53
C ALA A 328 -1.70 -33.11 16.96
N ASP A 329 -2.69 -33.37 17.82
CA ASP A 329 -4.10 -33.28 17.49
C ASP A 329 -4.65 -31.89 17.81
N GLY A 330 -4.82 -31.08 16.75
CA GLY A 330 -5.50 -29.78 16.82
C GLY A 330 -6.94 -29.83 16.32
N SER A 331 -7.55 -31.01 16.16
CA SER A 331 -8.90 -31.15 15.58
C SER A 331 -9.98 -30.36 16.32
N LYS A 332 -9.84 -30.15 17.64
CA LYS A 332 -10.80 -29.37 18.45
C LYS A 332 -10.79 -27.87 18.11
N SER A 333 -9.67 -27.37 17.62
CA SER A 333 -9.50 -25.97 17.24
C SER A 333 -9.69 -25.77 15.73
N TRP A 334 -9.79 -26.85 14.95
CA TRP A 334 -10.01 -26.81 13.51
C TRP A 334 -11.43 -26.38 13.14
N ILE A 335 -11.54 -25.47 12.17
CA ILE A 335 -12.82 -25.01 11.65
C ILE A 335 -12.93 -25.40 10.17
N GLN A 336 -13.76 -26.40 9.89
CA GLN A 336 -13.92 -26.93 8.54
C GLN A 336 -14.48 -25.87 7.57
N GLY A 337 -13.81 -25.72 6.41
CA GLY A 337 -14.27 -24.82 5.34
C GLY A 337 -14.13 -23.33 5.65
N LYS A 338 -13.49 -22.96 6.77
CA LYS A 338 -13.15 -21.58 7.12
C LYS A 338 -11.63 -21.40 7.19
N PRO A 339 -11.13 -20.16 7.14
CA PRO A 339 -9.73 -19.88 7.43
C PRO A 339 -9.36 -20.34 8.83
N ASN A 340 -8.23 -21.04 8.94
CA ASN A 340 -7.61 -21.44 10.21
C ASN A 340 -6.26 -20.76 10.31
N VAL A 341 -5.96 -20.16 11.47
CA VAL A 341 -4.72 -19.44 11.73
C VAL A 341 -3.75 -20.38 12.42
N LEU A 342 -2.66 -20.72 11.72
CA LEU A 342 -1.49 -21.37 12.30
C LEU A 342 -0.52 -20.29 12.78
N ARG A 343 -0.32 -20.20 14.09
CA ARG A 343 0.65 -19.30 14.71
C ARG A 343 1.89 -20.07 15.19
N ILE A 344 3.06 -19.59 14.81
CA ILE A 344 4.36 -20.04 15.32
C ILE A 344 4.96 -18.89 16.11
N GLU A 345 5.14 -19.05 17.41
CA GLU A 345 5.61 -18.01 18.30
C GLU A 345 6.90 -18.44 18.99
N ARG A 346 7.89 -17.55 19.03
CA ARG A 346 9.06 -17.65 19.89
C ARG A 346 9.05 -16.43 20.81
N SER A 347 8.97 -16.68 22.12
CA SER A 347 8.97 -15.65 23.15
C SER A 347 9.99 -16.01 24.23
N GLY A 348 11.04 -15.21 24.38
CA GLY A 348 12.18 -15.46 25.26
C GLY A 348 13.34 -16.18 24.58
N LYS A 349 14.56 -15.74 24.89
CA LYS A 349 15.82 -16.21 24.29
C LYS A 349 16.05 -17.73 24.45
N ASP A 350 15.66 -18.28 25.60
CA ASP A 350 15.87 -19.69 25.98
C ASP A 350 14.64 -20.57 25.75
N ASN A 351 13.53 -19.97 25.32
CA ASN A 351 12.29 -20.68 25.10
C ASN A 351 12.27 -21.30 23.70
N GLY A 352 11.56 -22.42 23.60
CA GLY A 352 11.25 -23.04 22.31
C GLY A 352 10.22 -22.24 21.53
N TYR A 353 9.70 -22.88 20.48
CA TYR A 353 8.59 -22.40 19.68
C TYR A 353 7.28 -22.95 20.23
N VAL A 354 6.28 -22.10 20.41
CA VAL A 354 4.91 -22.48 20.70
C VAL A 354 4.11 -22.45 19.40
N ILE A 355 3.41 -23.53 19.12
CA ILE A 355 2.58 -23.67 17.92
C ILE A 355 1.12 -23.64 18.34
N LYS A 356 0.38 -22.68 17.79
CA LYS A 356 -1.05 -22.49 18.07
C LYS A 356 -1.87 -22.67 16.79
N LEU A 357 -3.06 -23.24 16.93
CA LEU A 357 -4.09 -23.29 15.90
C LEU A 357 -5.33 -22.56 16.43
N ASN A 358 -5.74 -21.48 15.76
CA ASN A 358 -6.85 -20.62 16.20
C ASN A 358 -6.72 -20.26 17.70
N ASP A 359 -5.57 -19.69 18.07
CA ASP A 359 -5.17 -19.28 19.42
C ASP A 359 -5.09 -20.39 20.49
N THR A 360 -5.35 -21.64 20.13
CA THR A 360 -5.15 -22.79 21.02
C THR A 360 -3.76 -23.36 20.83
N GLU A 361 -2.98 -23.52 21.91
CA GLU A 361 -1.71 -24.23 21.86
C GLU A 361 -1.93 -25.71 21.50
N VAL A 362 -1.29 -26.14 20.43
CA VAL A 362 -1.36 -27.52 19.92
C VAL A 362 -0.01 -28.23 19.96
N GLY A 363 1.09 -27.50 20.14
CA GLY A 363 2.39 -28.14 20.29
C GLY A 363 3.52 -27.16 20.60
N ALA A 364 4.68 -27.72 20.94
CA ALA A 364 5.89 -26.96 21.18
C ALA A 364 7.12 -27.64 20.58
N VAL A 365 8.11 -26.86 20.16
CA VAL A 365 9.39 -27.32 19.62
C VAL A 365 10.54 -26.66 20.40
N PRO A 366 11.48 -27.42 21.00
CA PRO A 366 12.57 -26.84 21.75
C PRO A 366 13.54 -26.15 20.81
N LEU A 367 14.21 -25.12 21.30
CA LEU A 367 15.20 -24.35 20.53
C LEU A 367 16.35 -25.24 20.00
N SER A 368 16.69 -26.32 20.70
CA SER A 368 17.71 -27.29 20.26
C SER A 368 17.35 -28.03 18.96
N ALA A 369 16.06 -28.12 18.61
CA ALA A 369 15.62 -28.71 17.35
C ALA A 369 15.83 -27.76 16.16
N ALA A 370 15.69 -26.46 16.37
CA ALA A 370 15.91 -25.43 15.37
C ALA A 370 16.34 -24.11 16.05
N PRO A 371 17.64 -23.81 16.18
CA PRO A 371 18.10 -22.72 17.05
C PRO A 371 17.98 -21.30 16.45
N GLY A 372 17.67 -21.16 15.16
CA GLY A 372 17.78 -19.88 14.46
C GLY A 372 19.24 -19.37 14.35
N PRO A 373 19.46 -18.09 13.98
CA PRO A 373 18.46 -17.17 13.45
C PRO A 373 17.93 -17.64 12.09
N PHE A 374 16.72 -17.23 11.75
CA PHE A 374 16.14 -17.48 10.42
C PHE A 374 16.24 -16.23 9.56
N THR A 375 16.58 -16.41 8.30
CA THR A 375 16.74 -15.31 7.32
C THR A 375 15.74 -15.41 6.17
N GLN A 376 14.95 -16.49 6.13
CA GLN A 376 14.01 -16.77 5.07
C GLN A 376 12.84 -17.60 5.61
N VAL A 377 11.63 -17.27 5.15
CA VAL A 377 10.42 -18.05 5.39
C VAL A 377 9.88 -18.52 4.03
N GLU A 378 9.56 -19.80 3.93
CA GLU A 378 8.91 -20.39 2.76
C GLU A 378 7.56 -20.98 3.14
N LEU A 379 6.57 -20.78 2.28
CA LEU A 379 5.26 -21.40 2.37
C LEU A 379 5.14 -22.45 1.28
N VAL A 380 4.69 -23.63 1.65
CA VAL A 380 4.50 -24.75 0.72
C VAL A 380 3.12 -25.34 0.94
N ILE A 381 2.28 -25.29 -0.09
CA ILE A 381 1.05 -26.07 -0.16
C ILE A 381 1.38 -27.41 -0.80
N VAL A 382 1.17 -28.48 -0.05
CA VAL A 382 1.41 -29.85 -0.49
C VAL A 382 0.07 -30.53 -0.78
N ILE A 383 -0.06 -31.08 -1.98
CA ILE A 383 -1.07 -32.08 -2.30
C ILE A 383 -0.41 -33.45 -2.08
N LYS A 384 -0.73 -34.11 -0.96
CA LYS A 384 -0.28 -35.46 -0.68
C LYS A 384 -0.92 -36.37 -1.73
N GLU A 385 -0.11 -37.10 -2.49
CA GLU A 385 -0.64 -38.16 -3.34
C GLU A 385 -1.44 -39.11 -2.46
N ARG A 386 -2.69 -39.42 -2.83
CA ARG A 386 -3.34 -40.60 -2.27
C ARG A 386 -2.46 -41.77 -2.68
N SER A 387 -1.98 -42.55 -1.71
CA SER A 387 -1.34 -43.82 -1.97
C SER A 387 -2.16 -44.56 -3.03
N ARG A 388 -1.51 -44.94 -4.14
CA ARG A 388 -2.12 -45.53 -5.35
C ARG A 388 -3.06 -46.73 -5.09
N GLY A 389 -3.16 -47.24 -3.87
CA GLY A 389 -4.05 -48.32 -3.44
C GLY A 389 -5.50 -47.92 -3.14
N ASP A 390 -5.83 -46.64 -2.92
CA ASP A 390 -7.19 -46.22 -2.52
C ASP A 390 -8.06 -45.68 -3.68
N VAL A 391 -7.60 -45.81 -4.92
CA VAL A 391 -8.42 -45.48 -6.09
C VAL A 391 -9.30 -46.68 -6.42
N GLN A 392 -10.42 -46.82 -5.70
CA GLN A 392 -11.53 -47.61 -6.21
C GLN A 392 -12.00 -46.97 -7.52
N LEU A 393 -11.65 -47.57 -8.65
CA LEU A 393 -12.02 -47.19 -10.03
C LEU A 393 -13.53 -47.42 -10.29
N PHE A 394 -14.41 -46.89 -9.46
CA PHE A 394 -15.86 -46.82 -9.73
C PHE A 394 -16.21 -45.45 -10.32
N GLY A 395 -15.64 -45.14 -11.49
CA GLY A 395 -16.00 -43.98 -12.28
C GLY A 395 -16.58 -44.42 -13.61
N GLY A 396 -17.91 -44.59 -13.68
CA GLY A 396 -18.60 -44.80 -14.94
C GLY A 396 -18.44 -43.59 -15.89
N PRO A 397 -18.56 -43.78 -17.21
CA PRO A 397 -18.47 -42.70 -18.20
C PRO A 397 -19.64 -41.74 -17.99
N GLY A 398 -19.41 -40.66 -17.25
CA GLY A 398 -20.45 -39.68 -16.93
C GLY A 398 -20.25 -38.90 -15.63
N SER A 399 -19.30 -39.26 -14.76
CA SER A 399 -19.00 -38.42 -13.59
C SER A 399 -18.28 -37.14 -14.05
N SER A 400 -19.03 -36.04 -14.17
CA SER A 400 -18.43 -34.71 -14.32
C SER A 400 -17.41 -34.53 -13.21
N LEU A 401 -16.14 -34.28 -13.56
CA LEU A 401 -15.09 -33.89 -12.62
C LEU A 401 -15.58 -32.64 -11.88
N ALA A 402 -16.17 -32.83 -10.69
CA ALA A 402 -16.55 -31.73 -9.83
C ALA A 402 -15.28 -30.90 -9.61
N LYS A 403 -15.36 -29.59 -9.92
CA LYS A 403 -14.22 -28.68 -9.75
C LYS A 403 -13.72 -28.78 -8.32
N LYS A 404 -12.58 -29.44 -8.14
CA LYS A 404 -11.87 -29.52 -6.87
C LYS A 404 -11.61 -28.11 -6.37
N LYS A 405 -11.98 -27.82 -5.11
CA LYS A 405 -11.69 -26.53 -4.51
C LYS A 405 -10.20 -26.50 -4.18
N SER A 406 -9.48 -25.48 -4.65
CA SER A 406 -8.07 -25.31 -4.29
C SER A 406 -7.94 -24.98 -2.79
N PRO A 407 -6.92 -25.47 -2.08
CA PRO A 407 -6.50 -24.85 -0.83
C PRO A 407 -6.10 -23.39 -1.07
N GLN A 408 -6.28 -22.56 -0.05
CA GLN A 408 -6.11 -21.11 -0.11
C GLN A 408 -5.29 -20.63 1.10
N ILE A 409 -4.34 -19.72 0.90
CA ILE A 409 -3.74 -18.94 2.00
C ILE A 409 -4.37 -17.55 1.94
N THR A 410 -5.02 -17.14 3.02
CA THR A 410 -5.83 -15.92 3.06
C THR A 410 -5.12 -14.74 3.72
N SER A 411 -4.12 -14.99 4.56
CA SER A 411 -3.24 -13.93 5.08
C SER A 411 -1.92 -14.52 5.61
N VAL A 412 -0.87 -13.69 5.63
CA VAL A 412 0.44 -14.04 6.18
C VAL A 412 1.03 -12.87 6.94
N GLN A 413 1.47 -13.11 8.17
CA GLN A 413 2.15 -12.13 9.00
C GLN A 413 3.38 -12.78 9.62
N VAL A 414 4.55 -12.14 9.53
CA VAL A 414 5.81 -12.56 10.17
C VAL A 414 6.44 -11.32 10.77
N VAL A 415 6.48 -11.27 12.10
CA VAL A 415 6.84 -10.05 12.85
C VAL A 415 7.90 -10.40 13.89
N PRO A 416 9.11 -9.84 13.80
CA PRO A 416 10.05 -9.82 14.91
C PRO A 416 9.46 -9.01 16.07
N LEU A 417 9.59 -9.52 17.29
CA LEU A 417 9.11 -8.89 18.51
C LEU A 417 10.18 -8.03 19.20
N GLU A 418 11.43 -8.07 18.72
CA GLU A 418 12.56 -7.34 19.32
C GLU A 418 12.56 -5.81 19.05
N GLU A 419 11.52 -5.24 18.43
CA GLU A 419 11.45 -3.80 18.10
C GLU A 419 10.08 -3.14 18.37
N ALA A 420 9.26 -3.67 19.29
CA ALA A 420 8.19 -2.88 19.87
C ALA A 420 8.79 -2.05 21.03
N PRO A 421 8.92 -0.71 20.90
CA PRO A 421 9.42 0.14 21.99
C PRO A 421 8.53 0.09 23.24
#